data_AF-A0A7S4DLK6-F1
#
_entry.id   AF-A0A7S4DLK6-F1
#
_cell.length_a   1.000
_cell.length_b   1.000
_cell.length_c   1.000
_cell.angle_alpha   90.00
_cell.angle_beta   90.00
_cell.angle_gamma   90.00
#
_symmetry.space_group_name_H-M   'P 1'
#
loop_
_entity.id
_entity.type
_entity.pdbx_description
1 polymer ?
#
loop_
_entity_poly.entity_id
_entity_poly.type
_entity_poly.pdbx_seq_one_letter_code
_entity_poly.pdbx_strand_id
1 'polypeptide(L)'
;MSANRKLQTEIDRCMKKIEEGVELFDEIWDKVYSATQQNQKEKYEVDLKKEIKKLQRLRDQIKTWIASNDIKDKSALVDARKLIETKMEQFKVCEKETKTKTYSKEGLLREAKLDPKEKERRDCMNWVQDKVDKLQQQLELMEADLDQLNSGKGKKQNKTRIGALEGHMGHHRAHILKLEQIARLVDNEALEAAQVEEVKDEVEYYVEENQDPDFMAGYDEAQYPYEALALEDAAIRPSDLVEARREESAAASGAAADPAAAEDEDLSEKERRKADKKSKRDKK
;
A
#
# COMPACT_ATOMS: atom_id res chain seq x y z
N MET A 1 3.59 17.80 63.07
CA MET A 1 4.20 16.45 63.15
C MET A 1 3.38 15.35 62.43
N SER A 2 2.03 15.35 62.44
CA SER A 2 1.25 14.25 61.82
C SER A 2 1.21 14.26 60.28
N ALA A 3 1.17 15.42 59.63
CA ALA A 3 1.11 15.53 58.17
C ALA A 3 2.40 15.02 57.49
N ASN A 4 3.56 15.37 58.04
CA ASN A 4 4.86 14.92 57.52
C ASN A 4 5.05 13.39 57.69
N ARG A 5 4.55 12.83 58.81
CA ARG A 5 4.54 11.37 59.03
C ARG A 5 3.60 10.62 58.06
N LYS A 6 2.45 11.22 57.71
CA LYS A 6 1.53 10.67 56.70
C LYS A 6 2.17 10.67 55.31
N LEU A 7 2.81 11.77 54.93
CA LEU A 7 3.53 11.90 53.66
C LEU A 7 4.66 10.86 53.56
N GLN A 8 5.44 10.67 54.63
CA GLN A 8 6.50 9.66 54.65
C GLN A 8 5.94 8.24 54.46
N THR A 9 4.80 7.93 55.10
CA THR A 9 4.15 6.61 54.94
C THR A 9 3.63 6.39 53.52
N GLU A 10 3.17 7.43 52.83
CA GLU A 10 2.79 7.36 51.41
C GLU A 10 4.00 7.14 50.50
N ILE A 11 5.12 7.83 50.78
CA ILE A 11 6.38 7.64 50.07
C ILE A 11 6.85 6.20 50.21
N ASP A 12 6.90 5.66 51.43
CA ASP A 12 7.39 4.29 51.67
C ASP A 12 6.49 3.23 50.97
N ARG A 13 5.17 3.45 50.91
CA ARG A 13 4.28 2.58 50.12
C ARG A 13 4.49 2.69 48.62
N CYS A 14 4.78 3.89 48.14
CA CYS A 14 5.06 4.11 46.72
C CYS A 14 6.37 3.44 46.31
N MET A 15 7.41 3.56 47.13
CA MET A 15 8.70 2.90 46.90
C MET A 15 8.54 1.38 46.80
N LYS A 16 7.78 0.75 47.70
CA LYS A 16 7.47 -0.68 47.61
C LYS A 16 6.74 -1.06 46.32
N LYS A 17 5.76 -0.27 45.89
CA LYS A 17 5.05 -0.51 44.62
C LYS A 17 5.96 -0.39 43.40
N ILE A 18 6.99 0.45 43.48
CA ILE A 18 7.97 0.61 42.40
C ILE A 18 8.88 -0.61 42.35
N GLU A 19 9.37 -1.08 43.51
CA GLU A 19 10.16 -2.31 43.60
C GLU A 19 9.38 -3.51 43.02
N GLU A 20 8.15 -3.73 43.50
CA GLU A 20 7.26 -4.80 43.01
C GLU A 20 6.95 -4.66 41.50
N GLY A 21 6.68 -3.43 41.03
CA GLY A 21 6.40 -3.18 39.62
C GLY A 21 7.62 -3.36 38.72
N VAL A 22 8.82 -3.07 39.22
CA VAL A 22 10.09 -3.29 38.51
C VAL A 22 10.40 -4.78 38.41
N GLU A 23 10.25 -5.55 39.49
CA GLU A 23 10.42 -7.01 39.47
C GLU A 23 9.43 -7.67 38.50
N LEU A 24 8.16 -7.26 38.53
CA LEU A 24 7.15 -7.78 37.61
C LEU A 24 7.44 -7.39 36.15
N PHE A 25 7.96 -6.18 35.91
CA PHE A 25 8.40 -5.77 34.58
C PHE A 25 9.52 -6.68 34.06
N ASP A 26 10.52 -6.97 34.89
CA ASP A 26 11.63 -7.84 34.52
C ASP A 26 11.19 -9.30 34.30
N GLU A 27 10.27 -9.82 35.12
CA GLU A 27 9.71 -11.15 34.94
C GLU A 27 8.92 -11.27 33.62
N ILE A 28 8.09 -10.27 33.29
CA ILE A 28 7.35 -10.26 32.02
C ILE A 28 8.30 -10.07 30.84
N TRP A 29 9.32 -9.22 31.00
CA TRP A 29 10.35 -9.00 29.99
C TRP A 29 11.05 -10.30 29.61
N ASP A 30 11.51 -11.07 30.59
CA ASP A 30 12.14 -12.37 30.36
C ASP A 30 11.18 -13.36 29.70
N LYS A 31 9.88 -13.30 30.03
CA LYS A 31 8.83 -14.10 29.35
C LYS A 31 8.63 -13.67 27.89
N VAL A 32 8.73 -12.39 27.54
CA VAL A 32 8.65 -11.92 26.15
C VAL A 32 9.82 -12.45 25.31
N TYR A 33 11.03 -12.50 25.87
CA TYR A 33 12.23 -12.97 25.16
C TYR A 33 12.37 -14.49 25.13
N SER A 34 11.84 -15.20 26.14
CA SER A 34 11.84 -16.67 26.20
C SER A 34 10.66 -17.33 25.47
N ALA A 35 9.56 -16.60 25.25
CA ALA A 35 8.40 -17.11 24.53
C ALA A 35 8.74 -17.36 23.04
N THR A 36 8.64 -18.63 22.63
CA THR A 36 8.77 -19.05 21.24
C THR A 36 7.45 -18.94 20.46
N GLN A 37 6.32 -19.01 21.17
CA GLN A 37 4.97 -18.95 20.60
C GLN A 37 4.48 -17.49 20.45
N GLN A 38 4.10 -17.10 19.23
CA GLN A 38 3.68 -15.73 18.89
C GLN A 38 2.51 -15.22 19.75
N ASN A 39 1.46 -16.03 19.95
CA ASN A 39 0.30 -15.64 20.77
C ASN A 39 0.68 -15.35 22.23
N GLN A 40 1.67 -16.06 22.77
CA GLN A 40 2.15 -15.81 24.13
C GLN A 40 2.99 -14.54 24.18
N LYS A 41 3.82 -14.31 23.15
CA LYS A 41 4.64 -13.11 23.02
C LYS A 41 3.79 -11.84 22.99
N GLU A 42 2.75 -11.81 22.17
CA GLU A 42 1.80 -10.69 22.10
C GLU A 42 1.06 -10.44 23.43
N LYS A 43 0.67 -11.53 24.11
CA LYS A 43 0.05 -11.43 25.43
C LYS A 43 1.02 -10.79 26.45
N TYR A 44 2.27 -11.25 26.49
CA TYR A 44 3.27 -10.71 27.39
C TYR A 44 3.66 -9.27 27.04
N GLU A 45 3.68 -8.89 25.75
CA GLU A 45 3.88 -7.49 25.34
C GLU A 45 2.77 -6.56 25.84
N VAL A 46 1.51 -7.00 25.75
CA VAL A 46 0.37 -6.24 26.28
C VAL A 46 0.48 -6.07 27.79
N ASP A 47 0.88 -7.11 28.50
CA ASP A 47 1.05 -7.07 29.96
C ASP A 47 2.27 -6.22 30.37
N LEU A 48 3.38 -6.30 29.63
CA LEU A 48 4.56 -5.44 29.79
C LEU A 48 4.19 -3.96 29.59
N LYS A 49 3.35 -3.66 28.59
CA LYS A 49 2.83 -2.31 28.32
C LYS A 49 1.90 -1.80 29.43
N LYS A 50 1.13 -2.68 30.07
CA LYS A 50 0.31 -2.29 31.23
C LYS A 50 1.21 -1.97 32.42
N GLU A 51 2.23 -2.79 32.68
CA GLU A 51 3.11 -2.62 33.83
C GLU A 51 3.97 -1.36 33.69
N ILE A 52 4.53 -1.08 32.51
CA ILE A 52 5.29 0.16 32.29
C ILE A 52 4.43 1.42 32.47
N LYS A 53 3.14 1.37 32.10
CA LYS A 53 2.21 2.48 32.36
C LYS A 53 1.94 2.70 33.85
N LYS A 54 1.96 1.64 34.68
CA LYS A 54 1.85 1.80 36.14
C LYS A 54 3.10 2.46 36.71
N LEU A 55 4.28 2.00 36.30
CA LEU A 55 5.56 2.60 36.69
C LEU A 55 5.65 4.08 36.28
N GLN A 56 5.17 4.44 35.08
CA GLN A 56 5.08 5.85 34.64
C GLN A 56 4.26 6.73 35.59
N ARG A 57 3.09 6.26 36.04
CA ARG A 57 2.25 7.00 36.99
C ARG A 57 2.96 7.20 38.33
N LEU A 58 3.63 6.16 38.83
CA LEU A 58 4.43 6.23 40.06
C LEU A 58 5.60 7.21 39.91
N ARG A 59 6.25 7.25 38.73
CA ARG A 59 7.30 8.21 38.40
C ARG A 59 6.79 9.65 38.40
N ASP A 60 5.60 9.91 37.87
CA ASP A 60 5.03 11.27 37.85
C ASP A 60 4.56 11.71 39.26
N GLN A 61 4.09 10.76 40.07
CA GLN A 61 3.83 10.98 41.50
C GLN A 61 5.12 11.34 42.25
N ILE A 62 6.21 10.59 42.02
CA ILE A 62 7.54 10.92 42.55
C ILE A 62 8.01 12.30 42.09
N LYS A 63 7.83 12.64 40.81
CA LYS A 63 8.21 13.96 40.27
C LYS A 63 7.54 15.10 41.03
N THR A 64 6.26 14.92 41.39
CA THR A 64 5.49 15.88 42.19
C THR A 64 6.06 16.01 43.61
N TRP A 65 6.45 14.89 44.24
CA TRP A 65 7.10 14.89 45.55
C TRP A 65 8.49 15.51 45.54
N ILE A 66 9.31 15.26 44.51
CA ILE A 66 10.60 15.92 44.33
C ILE A 66 10.46 17.44 44.21
N ALA A 67 9.39 17.92 43.55
CA ALA A 67 9.09 19.34 43.42
C ALA A 67 8.55 19.99 44.72
N SER A 68 8.05 19.19 45.68
CA SER A 68 7.61 19.68 46.99
C SER A 68 8.81 20.04 47.88
N ASN A 69 8.63 21.09 48.70
CA ASN A 69 9.61 21.48 49.73
C ASN A 69 9.39 20.79 51.08
N ASP A 70 8.35 19.95 51.21
CA ASP A 70 8.00 19.26 52.46
C ASP A 70 8.94 18.08 52.76
N ILE A 71 9.72 17.64 51.77
CA ILE A 71 10.61 16.48 51.83
C ILE A 71 12.06 16.94 51.98
N LYS A 72 12.70 16.54 53.09
CA LYS A 72 14.08 16.90 53.42
C LYS A 72 15.12 16.11 52.63
N ASP A 73 14.92 14.80 52.49
CA ASP A 73 15.81 13.93 51.73
C ASP A 73 15.08 13.40 50.48
N LYS A 74 15.59 13.80 49.31
CA LYS A 74 15.03 13.46 48.00
C LYS A 74 15.86 12.40 47.27
N SER A 75 16.96 11.94 47.86
CA SER A 75 17.90 11.00 47.21
C SER A 75 17.20 9.74 46.71
N ALA A 76 16.50 9.04 47.61
CA ALA A 76 15.76 7.81 47.29
C ALA A 76 14.68 8.02 46.22
N LEU A 77 14.00 9.17 46.23
CA LEU A 77 12.99 9.53 45.22
C LEU A 77 13.62 9.76 43.84
N VAL A 78 14.77 10.43 43.80
CA VAL A 78 15.52 10.66 42.56
C VAL A 78 16.01 9.32 41.98
N ASP A 79 16.49 8.41 42.81
CA ASP A 79 16.97 7.10 42.37
C ASP A 79 15.83 6.20 41.88
N ALA A 80 14.68 6.18 42.57
CA ALA A 80 13.49 5.47 42.09
C ALA A 80 12.98 6.04 40.76
N ARG A 81 13.02 7.37 40.58
CA ARG A 81 12.67 8.02 39.30
C ARG A 81 13.60 7.58 38.17
N LYS A 82 14.92 7.54 38.42
CA LYS A 82 15.91 7.07 37.43
C LYS A 82 15.70 5.59 37.09
N LEU A 83 15.43 4.75 38.09
CA LEU A 83 15.18 3.32 37.89
C LEU A 83 13.99 3.11 36.94
N ILE A 84 12.89 3.82 37.16
CA ILE A 84 11.72 3.75 36.26
C ILE A 84 12.05 4.27 34.85
N GLU A 85 12.81 5.36 34.74
CA GLU A 85 13.23 5.90 33.43
C GLU A 85 14.10 4.89 32.65
N THR A 86 14.98 4.15 33.33
CA THR A 86 15.74 3.06 32.71
C THR A 86 14.83 1.95 32.19
N LYS A 87 13.84 1.51 32.97
CA LYS A 87 12.86 0.50 32.53
C LYS A 87 11.99 1.00 31.38
N MET A 88 11.67 2.29 31.33
CA MET A 88 10.96 2.89 30.20
C MET A 88 11.77 2.84 28.91
N GLU A 89 13.08 3.11 28.97
CA GLU A 89 13.95 3.02 27.79
C GLU A 89 14.09 1.56 27.33
N GLN A 90 14.24 0.61 28.27
CA GLN A 90 14.22 -0.82 27.96
C GLN A 90 12.92 -1.21 27.24
N PHE A 91 11.76 -0.84 27.77
CA PHE A 91 10.46 -1.07 27.11
C PHE A 91 10.42 -0.50 25.69
N LYS A 92 10.95 0.70 25.47
CA LYS A 92 10.96 1.35 24.16
C LYS A 92 11.82 0.58 23.13
N VAL A 93 12.96 0.05 23.55
CA VAL A 93 13.82 -0.78 22.68
C VAL A 93 13.09 -2.07 22.30
N CYS A 94 12.52 -2.78 23.27
CA CYS A 94 11.76 -4.01 22.98
C CYS A 94 10.51 -3.75 22.15
N GLU A 95 9.78 -2.66 22.41
CA GLU A 95 8.60 -2.28 21.61
C GLU A 95 9.01 -1.99 20.16
N LYS A 96 10.15 -1.30 19.95
CA LYS A 96 10.68 -1.03 18.60
C LYS A 96 11.11 -2.32 17.89
N GLU A 97 11.88 -3.18 18.55
CA GLU A 97 12.33 -4.45 17.98
C GLU A 97 11.17 -5.36 17.65
N THR A 98 10.18 -5.43 18.55
CA THR A 98 9.08 -6.37 18.40
C THR A 98 8.07 -5.89 17.39
N LYS A 99 7.72 -4.58 17.39
CA LYS A 99 6.90 -3.97 16.34
C LYS A 99 7.54 -4.12 14.96
N THR A 100 8.84 -3.88 14.83
CA THR A 100 9.54 -4.02 13.53
C THR A 100 9.54 -5.48 13.04
N LYS A 101 9.67 -6.45 13.96
CA LYS A 101 9.57 -7.88 13.63
C LYS A 101 8.14 -8.33 13.33
N THR A 102 7.12 -7.73 13.93
CA THR A 102 5.71 -7.99 13.57
C THR A 102 5.34 -7.39 12.23
N TYR A 103 5.81 -6.19 11.85
CA TYR A 103 5.54 -5.65 10.50
C TYR A 103 6.15 -6.53 9.38
N SER A 104 7.27 -7.21 9.65
CA SER A 104 7.89 -8.16 8.71
C SER A 104 7.09 -9.48 8.55
N LYS A 105 6.22 -9.83 9.50
CA LYS A 105 5.30 -10.98 9.43
C LYS A 105 3.87 -10.59 9.07
N GLU A 106 3.45 -9.37 9.37
CA GLU A 106 2.11 -8.85 9.08
C GLU A 106 1.94 -8.55 7.58
N GLY A 107 3.02 -8.20 6.87
CA GLY A 107 3.04 -8.21 5.41
C GLY A 107 2.74 -9.59 4.82
N LEU A 108 3.33 -10.64 5.41
CA LEU A 108 3.14 -12.04 5.01
C LEU A 108 1.75 -12.59 5.41
N LEU A 109 1.17 -12.10 6.50
CA LEU A 109 -0.20 -12.44 6.93
C LEU A 109 -1.28 -11.65 6.17
N ARG A 110 -0.98 -10.45 5.66
CA ARG A 110 -1.87 -9.72 4.75
C ARG A 110 -1.95 -10.40 3.39
N GLU A 111 -0.84 -10.94 2.91
CA GLU A 111 -0.77 -11.78 1.71
C GLU A 111 -1.60 -13.07 1.88
N ALA A 112 -1.62 -13.66 3.09
CA ALA A 112 -2.44 -14.83 3.41
C ALA A 112 -3.93 -14.53 3.71
N LYS A 113 -4.33 -13.25 3.76
CA LYS A 113 -5.72 -12.80 3.98
C LYS A 113 -6.35 -12.10 2.78
N LEU A 114 -5.71 -12.11 1.60
CA LEU A 114 -6.48 -11.89 0.38
C LEU A 114 -7.52 -13.00 0.29
N ASP A 115 -8.77 -12.63 0.08
CA ASP A 115 -9.83 -13.56 -0.32
C ASP A 115 -9.25 -14.46 -1.44
N PRO A 116 -9.37 -15.80 -1.40
CA PRO A 116 -8.76 -16.67 -2.42
C PRO A 116 -9.03 -16.20 -3.85
N LYS A 117 -10.23 -15.63 -4.09
CA LYS A 117 -10.62 -15.00 -5.37
C LYS A 117 -9.82 -13.73 -5.70
N GLU A 118 -9.55 -12.87 -4.71
CA GLU A 118 -8.74 -11.66 -4.88
C GLU A 118 -7.25 -11.99 -5.07
N LYS A 119 -6.78 -13.07 -4.43
CA LYS A 119 -5.42 -13.60 -4.64
C LYS A 119 -5.26 -14.13 -6.05
N GLU A 120 -6.17 -14.99 -6.51
CA GLU A 120 -6.16 -15.53 -7.88
C GLU A 120 -6.26 -14.40 -8.93
N ARG A 121 -7.08 -13.38 -8.67
CA ARG A 121 -7.16 -12.18 -9.51
C ARG A 121 -5.83 -11.45 -9.61
N ARG A 122 -5.18 -11.22 -8.47
CA ARG A 122 -3.89 -10.53 -8.41
C ARG A 122 -2.78 -11.35 -9.07
N ASP A 123 -2.76 -12.66 -8.83
CA ASP A 123 -1.80 -13.58 -9.44
C ASP A 123 -1.99 -13.63 -10.98
N CYS A 124 -3.24 -13.66 -11.44
CA CYS A 124 -3.59 -13.53 -12.86
C CYS A 124 -3.11 -12.20 -13.45
N MET A 125 -3.37 -11.07 -12.79
CA MET A 125 -2.95 -9.74 -13.25
C MET A 125 -1.42 -9.63 -13.33
N ASN A 126 -0.72 -10.16 -12.34
CA ASN A 126 0.75 -10.21 -12.35
C ASN A 126 1.28 -11.08 -13.50
N TRP A 127 0.65 -12.23 -13.77
CA TRP A 127 1.02 -13.08 -14.90
C TRP A 127 0.81 -12.37 -16.23
N VAL A 128 -0.35 -11.71 -16.43
CA VAL A 128 -0.62 -10.94 -17.64
C VAL A 128 0.43 -9.84 -17.84
N GLN A 129 0.78 -9.12 -16.77
CA GLN A 129 1.81 -8.08 -16.83
C GLN A 129 3.20 -8.66 -17.19
N ASP A 130 3.61 -9.78 -16.58
CA ASP A 130 4.88 -10.44 -16.92
C ASP A 130 4.94 -10.85 -18.41
N LYS A 131 3.85 -11.37 -18.97
CA LYS A 131 3.79 -11.73 -20.40
C LYS A 131 3.83 -10.49 -21.30
N VAL A 132 3.12 -9.41 -20.94
CA VAL A 132 3.19 -8.13 -21.65
C VAL A 132 4.62 -7.59 -21.65
N ASP A 133 5.28 -7.56 -20.49
CA ASP A 133 6.65 -7.06 -20.35
C ASP A 133 7.65 -7.88 -21.20
N LYS A 134 7.47 -9.21 -21.25
CA LYS A 134 8.29 -10.10 -22.09
C LYS A 134 8.10 -9.82 -23.58
N LEU A 135 6.86 -9.69 -24.03
CA LEU A 135 6.55 -9.37 -25.44
C LEU A 135 7.05 -7.97 -25.81
N GLN A 136 6.97 -7.00 -24.90
CA GLN A 136 7.52 -5.65 -25.09
C GLN A 136 9.05 -5.70 -25.24
N GLN A 137 9.76 -6.45 -24.39
CA GLN A 137 11.21 -6.63 -24.51
C GLN A 137 11.59 -7.31 -25.84
N GLN A 138 10.86 -8.35 -26.25
CA GLN A 138 11.07 -9.01 -27.55
C GLN A 138 10.82 -8.04 -28.71
N LEU A 139 9.79 -7.21 -28.61
CA LEU A 139 9.44 -6.20 -29.60
C LEU A 139 10.53 -5.11 -29.69
N GLU A 140 11.06 -4.61 -28.57
CA GLU A 140 12.19 -3.65 -28.56
C GLU A 140 13.44 -4.21 -29.25
N LEU A 141 13.76 -5.50 -29.01
CA LEU A 141 14.87 -6.17 -29.69
C LEU A 141 14.63 -6.30 -31.20
N MET A 142 13.41 -6.66 -31.61
CA MET A 142 13.04 -6.73 -33.02
C MET A 142 13.07 -5.36 -33.69
N GLU A 143 12.64 -4.30 -33.00
CA GLU A 143 12.72 -2.92 -33.50
C GLU A 143 14.18 -2.50 -33.74
N ALA A 144 15.08 -2.82 -32.80
CA ALA A 144 16.50 -2.57 -32.97
C ALA A 144 17.09 -3.33 -34.17
N ASP A 145 16.72 -4.61 -34.36
CA ASP A 145 17.14 -5.41 -35.51
C ASP A 145 16.57 -4.87 -36.83
N LEU A 146 15.32 -4.41 -36.82
CA LEU A 146 14.66 -3.77 -37.97
C LEU A 146 15.40 -2.49 -38.38
N ASP A 147 15.77 -1.66 -37.40
CA ASP A 147 16.53 -0.43 -37.65
C ASP A 147 17.92 -0.72 -38.19
N GLN A 148 18.60 -1.75 -37.67
CA GLN A 148 19.87 -2.22 -38.23
C GLN A 148 19.73 -2.68 -39.68
N LEU A 149 18.71 -3.48 -39.99
CA LEU A 149 18.45 -3.99 -41.35
C LEU A 149 18.00 -2.89 -42.32
N ASN A 150 17.33 -1.85 -41.83
CA ASN A 150 16.95 -0.67 -42.59
C ASN A 150 18.11 0.31 -42.81
N SER A 151 19.11 0.30 -41.93
CA SER A 151 20.32 1.11 -42.05
C SER A 151 21.33 0.51 -43.05
N GLY A 152 21.97 1.36 -43.87
CA GLY A 152 23.01 0.95 -44.83
C GLY A 152 22.51 0.57 -46.24
N LYS A 153 23.40 -0.02 -47.05
CA LYS A 153 23.16 -0.37 -48.47
C LYS A 153 22.33 -1.66 -48.66
N GLY A 154 21.97 -2.35 -47.57
CA GLY A 154 21.30 -3.66 -47.57
C GLY A 154 19.77 -3.64 -47.67
N LYS A 155 19.11 -2.47 -47.56
CA LYS A 155 17.64 -2.35 -47.54
C LYS A 155 16.93 -3.03 -48.73
N LYS A 156 17.51 -2.96 -49.94
CA LYS A 156 16.97 -3.64 -51.13
C LYS A 156 17.18 -5.15 -51.12
N GLN A 157 18.23 -5.64 -50.45
CA GLN A 157 18.62 -7.04 -50.42
C GLN A 157 17.93 -7.81 -49.29
N ASN A 158 17.58 -7.12 -48.19
CA ASN A 158 16.92 -7.69 -47.01
C ASN A 158 15.41 -7.45 -46.96
N LYS A 159 14.78 -7.03 -48.07
CA LYS A 159 13.36 -6.64 -48.11
C LYS A 159 12.42 -7.74 -47.57
N THR A 160 12.67 -9.01 -47.90
CA THR A 160 11.87 -10.14 -47.43
C THR A 160 12.01 -10.36 -45.92
N ARG A 161 13.23 -10.20 -45.39
CA ARG A 161 13.50 -10.34 -43.95
C ARG A 161 12.90 -9.20 -43.14
N ILE A 162 12.92 -7.98 -43.67
CA ILE A 162 12.27 -6.81 -43.06
C ILE A 162 10.76 -7.05 -42.99
N GLY A 163 10.11 -7.49 -44.09
CA GLY A 163 8.67 -7.75 -44.09
C GLY A 163 8.24 -8.88 -43.15
N ALA A 164 9.03 -9.96 -43.04
CA ALA A 164 8.75 -11.03 -42.08
C ALA A 164 8.84 -10.55 -40.63
N LEU A 165 9.82 -9.70 -40.34
CA LEU A 165 10.06 -9.14 -39.01
C LEU A 165 9.00 -8.09 -38.64
N GLU A 166 8.57 -7.25 -39.57
CA GLU A 166 7.42 -6.35 -39.42
C GLU A 166 6.12 -7.12 -39.14
N GLY A 167 5.89 -8.23 -39.85
CA GLY A 167 4.76 -9.12 -39.61
C GLY A 167 4.81 -9.73 -38.22
N HIS A 168 5.96 -10.26 -37.80
CA HIS A 168 6.15 -10.83 -36.46
C HIS A 168 5.89 -9.80 -35.35
N MET A 169 6.43 -8.58 -35.50
CA MET A 169 6.13 -7.47 -34.60
C MET A 169 4.64 -7.10 -34.57
N GLY A 170 3.93 -7.26 -35.69
CA GLY A 170 2.47 -7.12 -35.75
C GLY A 170 1.75 -8.09 -34.82
N HIS A 171 2.15 -9.36 -34.82
CA HIS A 171 1.60 -10.37 -33.92
C HIS A 171 1.87 -10.03 -32.45
N HIS A 172 3.10 -9.64 -32.09
CA HIS A 172 3.40 -9.20 -30.72
C HIS A 172 2.51 -8.04 -30.26
N ARG A 173 2.28 -7.05 -31.12
CA ARG A 173 1.39 -5.93 -30.80
C ARG A 173 -0.06 -6.39 -30.60
N ALA A 174 -0.54 -7.34 -31.40
CA ALA A 174 -1.87 -7.91 -31.24
C ALA A 174 -2.01 -8.66 -29.89
N HIS A 175 -1.02 -9.48 -29.53
CA HIS A 175 -0.98 -10.18 -28.23
C HIS A 175 -0.92 -9.21 -27.06
N ILE A 176 -0.07 -8.18 -27.11
CA ILE A 176 0.02 -7.15 -26.07
C ILE A 176 -1.34 -6.47 -25.88
N LEU A 177 -1.99 -6.06 -26.97
CA LEU A 177 -3.29 -5.40 -26.91
C LEU A 177 -4.38 -6.30 -26.28
N LYS A 178 -4.38 -7.60 -26.62
CA LYS A 178 -5.31 -8.58 -26.05
C LYS A 178 -5.03 -8.86 -24.57
N LEU A 179 -3.77 -8.97 -24.18
CA LEU A 179 -3.36 -9.14 -22.79
C LEU A 179 -3.68 -7.91 -21.94
N GLU A 180 -3.45 -6.70 -22.44
CA GLU A 180 -3.86 -5.46 -21.77
C GLU A 180 -5.40 -5.37 -21.63
N GLN A 181 -6.13 -5.85 -22.64
CA GLN A 181 -7.60 -5.94 -22.56
C GLN A 181 -8.04 -6.92 -21.45
N ILE A 182 -7.40 -8.09 -21.37
CA ILE A 182 -7.63 -9.07 -20.30
C ILE A 182 -7.33 -8.46 -18.94
N ALA A 183 -6.19 -7.79 -18.78
CA ALA A 183 -5.83 -7.13 -17.52
C ALA A 183 -6.91 -6.15 -17.05
N ARG A 184 -7.44 -5.33 -17.96
CA ARG A 184 -8.53 -4.39 -17.66
C ARG A 184 -9.85 -5.07 -17.30
N LEU A 185 -10.22 -6.15 -18.01
CA LEU A 185 -11.46 -6.88 -17.73
C LEU A 185 -11.40 -7.63 -16.40
N VAL A 186 -10.23 -8.17 -16.05
CA VAL A 186 -9.97 -8.82 -14.76
C VAL A 186 -10.01 -7.79 -13.62
N ASP A 187 -9.45 -6.58 -13.82
CA ASP A 187 -9.49 -5.48 -12.85
C ASP A 187 -10.92 -4.96 -12.61
N ASN A 188 -11.71 -4.84 -13.68
CA ASN A 188 -13.13 -4.43 -13.63
C ASN A 188 -14.08 -5.55 -13.16
N GLU A 189 -13.57 -6.72 -12.75
CA GLU A 189 -14.36 -7.90 -12.35
C GLU A 189 -15.33 -8.39 -13.45
N ALA A 190 -15.09 -8.01 -14.70
CA ALA A 190 -15.86 -8.42 -15.87
C ALA A 190 -15.40 -9.78 -16.44
N LEU A 191 -14.21 -10.24 -16.06
CA LEU A 191 -13.63 -11.51 -16.46
C LEU A 191 -13.05 -12.22 -15.23
N GLU A 192 -13.40 -13.49 -15.03
CA GLU A 192 -12.87 -14.27 -13.90
C GLU A 192 -11.47 -14.82 -14.21
N ALA A 193 -10.61 -14.89 -13.18
CA ALA A 193 -9.25 -15.42 -13.31
C ALA A 193 -9.23 -16.87 -13.86
N ALA A 194 -10.25 -17.66 -13.55
CA ALA A 194 -10.40 -19.02 -14.07
C ALA A 194 -10.55 -19.07 -15.60
N GLN A 195 -11.19 -18.08 -16.21
CA GLN A 195 -11.35 -18.00 -17.67
C GLN A 195 -10.02 -17.63 -18.33
N VAL A 196 -9.21 -16.80 -17.67
CA VAL A 196 -7.86 -16.45 -18.16
C VAL A 196 -6.92 -17.64 -18.10
N GLU A 197 -7.10 -18.55 -17.14
CA GLU A 197 -6.31 -19.78 -17.05
C GLU A 197 -6.48 -20.67 -18.30
N GLU A 198 -7.64 -20.64 -18.97
CA GLU A 198 -7.89 -21.43 -20.19
C GLU A 198 -6.99 -21.01 -21.37
N VAL A 199 -6.69 -19.71 -21.49
CA VAL A 199 -5.82 -19.20 -22.57
C VAL A 199 -4.35 -19.11 -22.17
N LYS A 200 -4.05 -19.38 -20.90
CA LYS A 200 -2.74 -19.14 -20.30
C LYS A 200 -1.65 -19.97 -20.96
N ASP A 201 -1.91 -21.26 -21.14
CA ASP A 201 -0.95 -22.20 -21.73
C ASP A 201 -0.64 -21.84 -23.20
N GLU A 202 -1.65 -21.40 -23.95
CA GLU A 202 -1.48 -21.00 -25.35
C GLU A 202 -0.69 -19.68 -25.49
N VAL A 203 -0.93 -18.72 -24.59
CA VAL A 203 -0.15 -17.48 -24.52
C VAL A 203 1.30 -17.77 -24.08
N GLU A 204 1.48 -18.64 -23.10
CA GLU A 204 2.80 -19.05 -22.62
C GLU A 204 3.60 -19.70 -23.75
N TYR A 205 2.96 -20.64 -24.47
CA TYR A 205 3.55 -21.29 -25.64
C TYR A 205 3.95 -20.29 -26.72
N TYR A 206 3.11 -19.31 -27.04
CA TYR A 206 3.48 -18.25 -27.97
C TYR A 206 4.68 -17.41 -27.48
N VAL A 207 4.70 -16.98 -26.22
CA VAL A 207 5.79 -16.16 -25.66
C VAL A 207 7.13 -16.91 -25.67
N GLU A 208 7.11 -18.23 -25.55
CA GLU A 208 8.30 -19.09 -25.58
C GLU A 208 8.75 -19.46 -27.01
N GLU A 209 7.83 -19.85 -27.88
CA GLU A 209 8.13 -20.41 -29.21
C GLU A 209 8.03 -19.42 -30.37
N ASN A 210 7.66 -18.15 -30.14
CA ASN A 210 7.55 -17.16 -31.22
C ASN A 210 8.86 -16.93 -32.01
N GLN A 211 10.02 -17.28 -31.43
CA GLN A 211 11.30 -17.16 -32.13
C GLN A 211 11.59 -18.34 -33.07
N ASP A 212 10.82 -19.44 -33.00
CA ASP A 212 10.96 -20.57 -33.91
C ASP A 212 10.31 -20.24 -35.28
N PRO A 213 11.09 -20.24 -36.38
CA PRO A 213 10.57 -20.02 -37.72
C PRO A 213 9.51 -21.05 -38.17
N ASP A 214 9.60 -22.30 -37.71
CA ASP A 214 8.64 -23.36 -38.08
C ASP A 214 7.30 -23.17 -37.37
N PHE A 215 7.32 -22.66 -36.13
CA PHE A 215 6.12 -22.26 -35.39
C PHE A 215 5.45 -21.04 -36.02
N MET A 216 6.21 -19.98 -36.29
CA MET A 216 5.67 -18.74 -36.88
C MET A 216 5.17 -18.92 -38.32
N ALA A 217 5.67 -19.90 -39.06
CA ALA A 217 5.19 -20.20 -40.42
C ALA A 217 3.79 -20.82 -40.44
N GLY A 218 3.38 -21.49 -39.35
CA GLY A 218 2.05 -22.06 -39.17
C GLY A 218 1.10 -21.20 -38.34
N TYR A 219 1.59 -20.08 -37.79
CA TYR A 219 0.82 -19.19 -36.92
C TYR A 219 -0.17 -18.36 -37.76
N ASP A 220 -1.47 -18.55 -37.53
CA ASP A 220 -2.55 -17.84 -38.21
C ASP A 220 -3.25 -16.88 -37.24
N GLU A 221 -3.47 -15.64 -37.69
CA GLU A 221 -4.22 -14.59 -36.99
C GLU A 221 -5.67 -15.03 -36.68
N ALA A 222 -6.21 -15.98 -37.46
CA ALA A 222 -7.51 -16.59 -37.23
C ALA A 222 -7.55 -17.66 -36.12
N GLN A 223 -6.40 -18.05 -35.55
CA GLN A 223 -6.30 -19.06 -34.48
C GLN A 223 -5.86 -18.44 -33.14
N TYR A 224 -6.15 -17.16 -32.92
CA TYR A 224 -5.79 -16.54 -31.66
C TYR A 224 -6.49 -17.22 -30.47
N PRO A 225 -5.76 -17.57 -29.39
CA PRO A 225 -6.30 -18.17 -28.16
C PRO A 225 -7.51 -17.41 -27.58
N TYR A 226 -7.54 -16.10 -27.86
CA TYR A 226 -8.41 -15.15 -27.22
C TYR A 226 -9.86 -15.20 -27.71
N GLU A 227 -10.18 -15.97 -28.75
CA GLU A 227 -11.56 -16.13 -29.24
C GLU A 227 -12.45 -16.77 -28.15
N ALA A 228 -11.90 -17.70 -27.37
CA ALA A 228 -12.59 -18.33 -26.24
C ALA A 228 -13.02 -17.31 -25.15
N LEU A 229 -12.32 -16.17 -25.05
CA LEU A 229 -12.58 -15.14 -24.05
C LEU A 229 -13.64 -14.10 -24.48
N ALA A 230 -14.17 -14.18 -25.70
CA ALA A 230 -15.19 -13.29 -26.23
C ALA A 230 -14.91 -11.80 -25.94
N LEU A 231 -13.64 -11.39 -26.02
CA LEU A 231 -13.15 -10.06 -25.61
C LEU A 231 -13.83 -8.90 -26.38
N GLU A 232 -14.49 -9.18 -27.50
CA GLU A 232 -15.20 -8.20 -28.33
C GLU A 232 -16.56 -7.78 -27.74
N ASP A 233 -17.27 -8.68 -27.04
CA ASP A 233 -18.57 -8.40 -26.41
C ASP A 233 -18.42 -7.71 -25.04
N ALA A 234 -17.25 -7.82 -24.42
CA ALA A 234 -16.91 -7.13 -23.17
C ALA A 234 -16.52 -5.65 -23.38
N ALA A 235 -16.85 -5.07 -24.54
CA ALA A 235 -16.74 -3.66 -24.81
C ALA A 235 -17.68 -2.87 -23.89
N ILE A 236 -17.11 -2.40 -22.78
CA ILE A 236 -17.64 -1.39 -21.88
C ILE A 236 -18.40 -0.34 -22.70
N ARG A 237 -19.70 -0.22 -22.45
CA ARG A 237 -20.51 0.81 -23.11
C ARG A 237 -19.91 2.16 -22.73
N PRO A 238 -19.84 3.14 -23.64
CA PRO A 238 -19.35 4.49 -23.32
C PRO A 238 -20.04 5.12 -22.09
N SER A 239 -21.24 4.63 -21.74
CA SER A 239 -21.97 5.00 -20.52
C SER A 239 -21.24 4.63 -19.22
N ASP A 240 -20.57 3.48 -19.16
CA ASP A 240 -19.95 2.96 -17.95
C ASP A 240 -18.63 3.71 -17.64
N LEU A 241 -17.94 4.20 -18.67
CA LEU A 241 -16.79 5.13 -18.55
C LEU A 241 -17.21 6.50 -18.00
N VAL A 242 -18.44 6.95 -18.30
CA VAL A 242 -18.98 8.21 -17.79
C VAL A 242 -19.40 8.06 -16.33
N GLU A 243 -19.95 6.91 -15.93
CA GLU A 243 -20.30 6.61 -14.54
C GLU A 243 -19.07 6.44 -13.65
N ALA A 244 -18.06 5.67 -14.07
CA ALA A 244 -16.80 5.52 -13.34
C ALA A 244 -16.08 6.87 -13.12
N ARG A 245 -16.08 7.75 -14.14
CA ARG A 245 -15.49 9.10 -14.04
C ARG A 245 -16.31 10.04 -13.15
N ARG A 246 -17.62 9.79 -13.03
CA ARG A 246 -18.53 10.54 -12.14
C ARG A 246 -18.35 10.12 -10.69
N GLU A 247 -18.11 8.83 -10.45
CA GLU A 247 -17.79 8.29 -9.13
C GLU A 247 -16.39 8.71 -8.66
N GLU A 248 -15.38 8.70 -9.53
CA GLU A 248 -14.05 9.29 -9.25
C GLU A 248 -14.14 10.79 -8.94
N SER A 249 -14.93 11.54 -9.71
CA SER A 249 -15.15 12.97 -9.46
C SER A 249 -15.90 13.22 -8.15
N ALA A 250 -16.83 12.35 -7.76
CA ALA A 250 -17.56 12.45 -6.49
C ALA A 250 -16.64 12.12 -5.30
N ALA A 251 -15.81 11.10 -5.42
CA ALA A 251 -14.82 10.71 -4.41
C ALA A 251 -13.74 11.79 -4.22
N ALA A 252 -13.27 12.43 -5.30
CA ALA A 252 -12.30 13.53 -5.24
C ALA A 252 -12.87 14.81 -4.59
N SER A 253 -14.19 15.02 -4.65
CA SER A 253 -14.86 16.17 -4.02
C SER A 253 -15.14 16.01 -2.51
N GLY A 254 -14.79 14.87 -1.92
CA GLY A 254 -15.04 14.54 -0.51
C GLY A 254 -14.03 15.07 0.50
N ALA A 255 -13.00 15.82 0.07
CA ALA A 255 -12.02 16.42 0.97
C ALA A 255 -11.73 17.88 0.61
N ALA A 256 -11.85 18.75 1.62
CA ALA A 256 -11.59 20.20 1.64
C ALA A 256 -12.71 21.10 1.07
N ALA A 257 -13.74 21.34 1.91
CA ALA A 257 -14.45 22.62 1.87
C ALA A 257 -13.51 23.71 2.41
N ASP A 258 -12.78 24.36 1.50
CA ASP A 258 -11.94 25.52 1.77
C ASP A 258 -12.81 26.79 1.73
N PRO A 259 -12.96 27.57 2.82
CA PRO A 259 -13.92 28.67 2.90
C PRO A 259 -13.54 29.92 2.10
N ALA A 260 -12.40 29.91 1.39
CA ALA A 260 -11.87 31.07 0.67
C ALA A 260 -12.50 31.28 -0.72
N ALA A 261 -13.17 30.29 -1.32
CA ALA A 261 -13.78 30.41 -2.65
C ALA A 261 -15.17 31.12 -2.63
N ALA A 262 -15.80 31.24 -1.46
CA ALA A 262 -17.13 31.83 -1.33
C ALA A 262 -17.12 33.38 -1.41
N GLU A 263 -15.98 34.04 -1.18
CA GLU A 263 -15.91 35.51 -1.24
C GLU A 263 -15.74 36.07 -2.66
N ASP A 264 -15.20 35.27 -3.60
CA ASP A 264 -14.96 35.72 -4.98
C ASP A 264 -16.24 35.64 -5.85
N GLU A 265 -17.12 34.67 -5.60
CA GLU A 265 -18.41 34.58 -6.31
C GLU A 265 -19.39 35.70 -5.90
N ASP A 266 -19.47 36.09 -4.62
CA ASP A 266 -20.40 37.15 -4.15
C ASP A 266 -20.04 38.53 -4.73
N LEU A 267 -18.74 38.80 -4.94
CA LEU A 267 -18.28 40.02 -5.60
C LEU A 267 -18.69 40.05 -7.08
N SER A 268 -18.57 38.92 -7.79
CA SER A 268 -18.93 38.83 -9.21
C SER A 268 -20.44 38.98 -9.45
N GLU A 269 -21.28 38.48 -8.54
CA GLU A 269 -22.74 38.61 -8.65
C GLU A 269 -23.22 40.03 -8.28
N LYS A 270 -22.57 40.69 -7.32
CA LYS A 270 -22.84 42.10 -6.98
C LYS A 270 -22.49 43.05 -8.12
N GLU A 271 -21.38 42.80 -8.83
CA GLU A 271 -20.95 43.59 -9.99
C GLU A 271 -21.94 43.41 -11.16
N ARG A 272 -22.39 42.17 -11.43
CA ARG A 272 -23.42 41.88 -12.45
C ARG A 272 -24.76 42.54 -12.14
N ARG A 273 -25.20 42.54 -10.88
CA ARG A 273 -26.44 43.21 -10.45
C ARG A 273 -26.36 44.74 -10.53
N LYS A 274 -25.18 45.34 -10.34
CA LYS A 274 -24.99 46.79 -10.54
C LYS A 274 -25.02 47.18 -12.02
N ALA A 275 -24.51 46.33 -12.91
CA ALA A 275 -24.55 46.55 -14.36
C ALA A 275 -25.99 46.52 -14.92
N ASP A 276 -26.83 45.56 -14.49
CA ASP A 276 -28.23 45.47 -14.93
C ASP A 276 -29.07 46.68 -14.47
N LYS A 277 -28.81 47.17 -13.26
CA LYS A 277 -29.52 48.34 -12.70
C LYS A 277 -29.14 49.65 -13.38
N LYS A 278 -27.91 49.76 -13.90
CA LYS A 278 -27.47 50.92 -14.70
C LYS A 278 -28.11 50.90 -16.10
N SER A 279 -28.13 49.73 -16.75
CA SER A 279 -28.77 49.52 -18.06
C SER A 279 -30.27 49.84 -18.07
N LYS A 280 -31.00 49.52 -17.00
CA LYS A 280 -32.44 49.85 -16.87
C LYS A 280 -32.73 51.32 -16.56
N ARG A 281 -31.74 52.10 -16.13
CA ARG A 281 -31.92 53.53 -15.79
C ARG A 281 -31.64 54.45 -16.98
N ASP A 282 -30.85 54.01 -17.95
CA ASP A 282 -30.59 54.75 -19.21
C ASP A 282 -31.66 54.50 -20.30
N LYS A 283 -32.69 53.70 -19.99
CA LYS A 283 -33.78 53.34 -20.94
C LYS A 283 -35.17 53.81 -20.49
N LYS A 284 -35.24 54.79 -19.58
CA LYS A 284 -36.48 55.43 -19.15
C LYS A 284 -36.34 56.96 -19.18
#